data_AF-A0A8T4KQD6-F1
#
_entry.id   AF-A0A8T4KQD6-F1
#
_cell.length_a   1.000
_cell.length_b   1.000
_cell.length_c   1.000
_cell.angle_alpha   90.00
_cell.angle_beta   90.00
_cell.angle_gamma   90.00
#
_symmetry.space_group_name_H-M   'P 1'
#
loop_
_entity.id
_entity.type
_entity.pdbx_description
1 polymer ?
#
loop_
_entity_poly.entity_id
_entity_poly.type
_entity_poly.pdbx_seq_one_letter_code
_entity_poly.pdbx_strand_id
1 'polypeptide(L)' 'MKLQKQLSRKVGDIEYAKWVLVIPPNIVEELKWKEGQKLGAEIKENKLIVKKN' A
#
# COMPACT_ATOMS: atom_id res chain seq x y z
N MET A 1 1.95 -8.16 8.34
CA MET A 1 1.44 -7.37 7.19
C MET A 1 -0.03 -7.71 6.98
N LYS A 2 -0.85 -6.75 6.54
CA LYS A 2 -2.28 -6.96 6.22
C LYS A 2 -2.71 -6.01 5.12
N LEU A 3 -3.47 -6.51 4.15
CA LEU A 3 -4.17 -5.67 3.19
C LEU A 3 -5.51 -5.24 3.80
N GLN A 4 -5.79 -3.93 3.81
CA GLN A 4 -7.00 -3.36 4.38
C GLN A 4 -7.74 -2.54 3.33
N LYS A 5 -9.07 -2.69 3.28
CA LYS A 5 -9.96 -1.78 2.53
C LYS A 5 -10.37 -0.66 3.48
N GLN A 6 -9.99 0.57 3.16
CA GLN A 6 -10.45 1.76 3.88
C GLN A 6 -11.50 2.47 3.03
N LEU A 7 -12.72 2.57 3.54
CA LEU A 7 -13.79 3.35 2.91
C LEU A 7 -13.45 4.83 3.05
N SER A 8 -13.34 5.51 1.92
CA SER A 8 -13.08 6.94 1.84
C SER A 8 -14.38 7.74 1.89
N ARG A 9 -15.40 7.30 1.13
CA ARG A 9 -16.74 7.91 1.11
C ARG A 9 -17.75 6.94 0.51
N LYS A 10 -19.03 7.14 0.83
CA LYS A 10 -20.16 6.48 0.18
C LYS A 10 -21.05 7.56 -0.43
N VAL A 11 -21.40 7.43 -1.70
CA VAL A 11 -22.31 8.35 -2.42
C VAL A 11 -23.41 7.52 -3.03
N GLY A 12 -24.63 7.60 -2.46
CA GLY A 12 -25.70 6.65 -2.76
C GLY A 12 -25.26 5.22 -2.44
N ASP A 13 -25.29 4.36 -3.46
CA ASP A 13 -24.86 2.95 -3.38
C ASP A 13 -23.39 2.72 -3.74
N ILE A 14 -22.67 3.76 -4.17
CA ILE A 14 -21.28 3.64 -4.61
C ILE A 14 -20.33 3.85 -3.42
N GLU A 15 -19.56 2.82 -3.10
CA GLU A 15 -18.47 2.88 -2.13
C GLU A 15 -17.13 3.22 -2.80
N TYR A 16 -16.54 4.33 -2.39
CA TYR A 16 -15.18 4.69 -2.76
C TYR A 16 -14.25 4.20 -1.67
N ALA A 17 -13.34 3.29 -2.02
CA ALA A 17 -12.37 2.74 -1.08
C ALA A 17 -10.95 2.86 -1.62
N LYS A 18 -10.00 3.00 -0.71
CA LYS A 18 -8.58 2.80 -0.99
C LYS A 18 -8.11 1.51 -0.32
N TRP A 19 -7.15 0.86 -0.95
CA TRP A 19 -6.47 -0.29 -0.37
C TRP A 19 -5.18 0.17 0.32
N VAL A 20 -4.97 -0.29 1.55
CA VAL A 20 -3.81 0.05 2.37
C VAL A 20 -3.10 -1.24 2.75
N LEU A 21 -1.81 -1.34 2.42
CA LEU A 21 -0.95 -2.41 2.90
C LEU A 21 -0.26 -1.93 4.18
N VAL A 22 -0.53 -2.60 5.30
CA VAL A 22 0.13 -2.30 6.57
C VAL A 22 1.46 -3.05 6.63
N ILE A 23 2.56 -2.30 6.67
CA ILE A 23 3.92 -2.82 6.75
C ILE A 23 4.43 -2.62 8.19
N PRO A 24 4.89 -3.69 8.87
CA PRO A 24 5.51 -3.59 10.19
C PRO A 24 6.70 -2.59 10.21
N PRO A 25 6.89 -1.83 11.31
CA PRO A 25 7.96 -0.84 11.43
C PRO A 25 9.36 -1.39 11.12
N ASN A 26 9.68 -2.59 11.62
CA ASN A 26 10.99 -3.22 11.40
C ASN A 26 11.30 -3.44 9.90
N ILE A 27 10.30 -3.74 9.08
CA ILE A 27 10.49 -3.90 7.62
C ILE A 27 10.71 -2.54 6.96
N VAL A 28 9.99 -1.49 7.38
CA VAL A 28 10.17 -0.14 6.86
C VAL A 28 11.59 0.37 7.17
N GLU A 29 12.08 0.09 8.38
CA GLU A 29 13.44 0.41 8.82
C GLU A 29 14.51 -0.34 8.01
N GLU A 30 14.34 -1.65 7.82
CA GLU A 30 15.26 -2.48 7.03
C GLU A 30 15.34 -2.01 5.57
N LEU A 31 14.19 -1.67 4.98
CA LEU A 31 14.10 -1.12 3.63
C LEU A 31 14.58 0.33 3.53
N LYS A 32 14.89 0.99 4.66
CA LYS A 32 15.27 2.40 4.77
C LYS A 32 14.28 3.33 4.08
N TRP A 33 13.01 2.97 4.20
CA TRP A 33 11.91 3.70 3.62
C TRP A 33 11.55 4.92 4.48
N LYS A 34 11.18 6.01 3.82
CA LYS A 34 10.77 7.26 4.48
C LYS A 34 9.30 7.54 4.24
N GLU A 35 8.66 8.18 5.21
CA GLU A 35 7.31 8.70 5.05
C GLU A 35 7.22 9.62 3.81
N GLY A 36 6.13 9.49 3.05
CA GLY A 36 5.86 10.33 1.88
C GLY A 36 6.75 10.07 0.66
N GLN A 37 7.73 9.17 0.73
CA GLN A 37 8.57 8.86 -0.43
C GLN A 37 7.76 8.23 -1.56
N LYS A 38 8.13 8.51 -2.80
CA LYS A 38 7.58 7.82 -3.97
C LYS A 38 8.25 6.45 -4.11
N LEU A 39 7.44 5.41 -4.32
CA LEU A 39 7.89 4.04 -4.57
C LEU A 39 7.41 3.60 -5.95
N GLY A 40 8.23 2.80 -6.63
CA GLY A 40 7.84 2.09 -7.83
C GLY A 40 7.13 0.79 -7.49
N ALA A 41 6.22 0.35 -8.35
CA ALA A 41 5.51 -0.91 -8.18
C ALA A 41 5.37 -1.63 -9.52
N GLU A 42 5.55 -2.96 -9.50
CA GLU A 42 5.27 -3.83 -10.65
C GLU A 42 4.59 -5.12 -10.20
N ILE A 43 3.78 -5.71 -11.09
CA ILE A 43 3.13 -7.00 -10.87
C ILE A 43 3.87 -8.04 -11.69
N LYS A 44 4.42 -9.06 -11.04
CA LYS A 44 5.08 -10.20 -11.69
C LYS A 44 4.68 -11.48 -10.99
N GLU A 45 4.25 -12.48 -11.75
CA GLU A 45 3.92 -13.83 -11.21
C GLU A 45 2.98 -13.78 -10.00
N ASN A 46 1.92 -12.96 -10.08
CA ASN A 46 0.96 -12.76 -8.99
C ASN A 46 1.57 -12.17 -7.70
N LYS A 47 2.71 -11.48 -7.80
CA LYS A 47 3.37 -10.76 -6.70
C LYS A 47 3.37 -9.26 -7.01
N LEU A 48 3.08 -8.45 -6.01
CA LEU A 48 3.34 -7.01 -6.04
C LEU A 48 4.78 -6.79 -5.55
N ILE A 49 5.66 -6.34 -6.44
CA ILE A 49 7.03 -5.98 -6.10
C ILE A 49 7.08 -4.47 -5.96
N VAL A 50 7.40 -3.99 -4.75
CA VAL A 50 7.54 -2.57 -4.45
C VAL A 50 9.02 -2.26 -4.28
N LYS A 51 9.52 -1.29 -5.05
CA LYS A 51 10.93 -0.92 -5.10
C LYS A 51 11.11 0.58 -4.90
N LYS A 52 12.29 0.96 -4.41
CA LYS A 52 12.68 2.37 -4.32
C LYS A 52 12.80 2.91 -5.75
N ASN A 53 12.18 4.06 -6.00
CA ASN A 53 12.40 4.84 -7.23
C ASN A 53 13.71 5.62 -7.16
#